data_AF-A0A496TRU9-F1
#
_entry.id   AF-A0A496TRU9-F1
#
_cell.length_a   1.000
_cell.length_b   1.000
_cell.length_c   1.000
_cell.angle_alpha   90.00
_cell.angle_beta   90.00
_cell.angle_gamma   90.00
#
_symmetry.space_group_name_H-M   'P 1'
#
loop_
_entity.id
_entity.type
_entity.pdbx_description
1 polymer ?
#
loop_
_entity_poly.entity_id
_entity_poly.type
_entity_poly.pdbx_seq_one_letter_code
_entity_poly.pdbx_strand_id
1 'polypeptide(L)'
;MKGVFVRTASKWIFVGISCFVLSFNTKAAQTVYQRLQEDFQTGRISYIQKLTYEGYWIFDPTRLPEPYLGLQFEVAKCATGIISALKDNWDKLNPEDQIFFASYLSRPDLPETYITPQGYFKLHYTTAGINRVPLADENYNDIPDFIEQAGSIFDYCWSFEIDTLGYQSPPGDFGIDGNEIDVYFRNLDAYGYTIPENPIPSTPYEDYSSYIVLDNDFSGPGFYTHGLDALKVTAAHEFFHVIQLGYQYREHDVFFMEWSSVWMEDIVYDEVNDYYGYLSYFFDQPDLPLIFFNGSHEYGAAIWLRFLSERFDRNIVKQMWNKIREKNAMETMKEVLNERGSSLCEEFSTFAIWNYFTKSRAKYYREAANYPEIHFSSNDFVVDVPYHDSTAFLSTKYYNFVPQKPGYFQLHQQINNLYTGLIAPSQISVLTPSTTGEIGYASGLDSVVIIAINCNVPNDYWTYQSQAQKYFFSYCVVTQQFSGCDKVWPNPFIVGKHQEIVAKFNLPEESVVDFCIFTESGRKVKTFPMGLTAAGSAVAKFPWDGTLDSGDRINSGVYIAAICGNGVFLSNKLAVIRK
;
A
#
# COMPACT_ATOMS: atom_id res chain seq x y z
N MET A 1 -33.98 -18.30 -12.55
CA MET A 1 -34.92 -18.15 -13.67
C MET A 1 -36.13 -19.03 -13.46
N LYS A 2 -37.32 -18.48 -13.23
CA LYS A 2 -38.60 -19.21 -13.31
C LYS A 2 -39.59 -18.33 -14.06
N GLY A 3 -39.92 -18.70 -15.29
CA GLY A 3 -40.94 -18.02 -16.10
C GLY A 3 -42.31 -18.64 -15.87
N VAL A 4 -43.37 -17.83 -15.87
CA VAL A 4 -44.77 -18.27 -15.77
C VAL A 4 -45.40 -18.15 -17.17
N PHE A 5 -45.99 -19.24 -17.65
CA PHE A 5 -46.79 -19.25 -18.89
C PHE A 5 -48.26 -19.03 -18.57
N VAL A 6 -48.88 -18.03 -19.19
CA VAL A 6 -50.34 -17.81 -19.14
C VAL A 6 -50.90 -18.06 -20.54
N ARG A 7 -52.00 -18.83 -20.61
CA ARG A 7 -52.61 -19.30 -21.85
C ARG A 7 -53.90 -18.52 -22.15
N THR A 8 -53.95 -17.85 -23.30
CA THR A 8 -55.22 -17.47 -23.95
C THR A 8 -55.18 -17.84 -25.43
N ALA A 9 -56.36 -18.07 -26.00
CA ALA A 9 -56.53 -18.70 -27.30
C ALA A 9 -55.78 -17.95 -28.41
N SER A 10 -54.91 -18.69 -29.10
CA SER A 10 -54.33 -18.39 -30.42
C SER A 10 -53.09 -17.48 -30.57
N LYS A 11 -52.20 -17.36 -29.57
CA LYS A 11 -50.74 -17.07 -29.77
C LYS A 11 -49.95 -17.17 -28.45
N TRP A 12 -48.73 -17.71 -28.49
CA TRP A 12 -47.78 -17.62 -27.37
C TRP A 12 -47.17 -16.21 -27.35
N ILE A 13 -47.35 -15.45 -26.28
CA ILE A 13 -46.65 -14.17 -26.07
C ILE A 13 -45.63 -14.40 -24.97
N PHE A 14 -44.34 -14.25 -25.31
CA PHE A 14 -43.25 -14.27 -24.36
C PHE A 14 -43.13 -12.85 -23.77
N VAL A 15 -43.64 -12.63 -22.55
CA VAL A 15 -43.42 -11.37 -21.84
C VAL A 15 -42.10 -11.50 -21.09
N GLY A 16 -41.02 -11.01 -21.68
CA GLY A 16 -39.75 -10.83 -20.99
C GLY A 16 -39.88 -9.68 -20.00
N ILE A 17 -39.92 -9.98 -18.70
CA ILE A 17 -39.67 -8.98 -17.66
C ILE A 17 -38.17 -8.70 -17.72
N SER A 18 -37.77 -7.63 -18.42
CA SER A 18 -36.45 -7.04 -18.24
C SER A 18 -36.41 -6.42 -16.85
N CYS A 19 -35.97 -7.19 -15.86
CA CYS A 19 -35.45 -6.60 -14.63
C CYS A 19 -34.16 -5.87 -14.99
N PHE A 20 -34.26 -4.57 -15.29
CA PHE A 20 -33.13 -3.67 -15.10
C PHE A 20 -32.83 -3.68 -13.60
N VAL A 21 -31.85 -4.48 -13.19
CA VAL A 21 -31.16 -4.23 -11.93
C VAL A 21 -30.37 -2.95 -12.19
N LEU A 22 -30.97 -1.81 -11.88
CA LEU A 22 -30.22 -0.60 -11.60
C LEU A 22 -29.36 -0.95 -10.38
N SER A 23 -28.12 -1.34 -10.64
CA SER A 23 -27.08 -1.28 -9.63
C SER A 23 -26.96 0.21 -9.27
N PHE A 24 -27.63 0.62 -8.20
CA PHE A 24 -27.22 1.82 -7.49
C PHE A 24 -25.83 1.51 -6.94
N ASN A 25 -24.80 1.78 -7.74
CA ASN A 25 -23.51 2.14 -7.17
C ASN A 25 -23.78 3.46 -6.45
N THR A 26 -24.19 3.37 -5.18
CA THR A 26 -24.07 4.49 -4.27
C THR A 26 -22.58 4.80 -4.25
N LYS A 27 -22.14 5.82 -5.01
CA LYS A 27 -20.84 6.44 -4.74
C LYS A 27 -20.84 6.73 -3.24
N ALA A 28 -19.82 6.27 -2.53
CA ALA A 28 -19.63 6.64 -1.13
C ALA A 28 -19.80 8.16 -1.01
N ALA A 29 -20.42 8.63 0.07
CA ALA A 29 -20.54 10.05 0.30
C ALA A 29 -19.12 10.64 0.35
N GLN A 30 -18.90 11.71 -0.42
CA GLN A 30 -17.59 12.35 -0.50
C GLN A 30 -17.34 13.15 0.78
N THR A 31 -16.13 13.06 1.33
CA THR A 31 -15.74 13.83 2.52
C THR A 31 -15.36 15.26 2.13
N VAL A 32 -15.36 16.18 3.10
CA VAL A 32 -14.96 17.59 2.88
C VAL A 32 -13.56 17.65 2.26
N TYR A 33 -12.62 16.95 2.88
CA TYR A 33 -11.24 16.94 2.45
C TYR A 33 -11.09 16.41 1.01
N GLN A 34 -11.70 15.26 0.69
CA GLN A 34 -11.67 14.68 -0.66
C GLN A 34 -12.20 15.65 -1.72
N ARG A 35 -13.28 16.37 -1.41
CA ARG A 35 -13.85 17.36 -2.32
C ARG A 35 -12.95 18.58 -2.51
N LEU A 36 -12.31 19.06 -1.44
CA LEU A 36 -11.32 20.15 -1.53
C LEU A 36 -10.14 19.79 -2.44
N GLN A 37 -9.64 18.55 -2.35
CA GLN A 37 -8.57 18.10 -3.25
C GLN A 37 -9.03 18.03 -4.71
N GLU A 38 -10.22 17.47 -4.98
CA GLU A 38 -10.76 17.41 -6.33
C GLU A 38 -10.94 18.82 -6.92
N ASP A 39 -11.51 19.75 -6.16
CA ASP A 39 -11.75 21.12 -6.60
C ASP A 39 -10.43 21.87 -6.82
N PHE A 40 -9.40 21.62 -6.01
CA PHE A 40 -8.05 22.15 -6.23
C PHE A 40 -7.39 21.57 -7.49
N GLN A 41 -7.40 20.24 -7.64
CA GLN A 41 -6.81 19.55 -8.80
C GLN A 41 -7.48 19.92 -10.12
N THR A 42 -8.78 20.18 -10.10
CA THR A 42 -9.54 20.63 -11.28
C THR A 42 -9.47 22.15 -11.50
N GLY A 43 -8.73 22.88 -10.65
CA GLY A 43 -8.53 24.32 -10.76
C GLY A 43 -9.77 25.17 -10.42
N ARG A 44 -10.77 24.59 -9.75
CA ARG A 44 -11.97 25.30 -9.28
C ARG A 44 -11.66 26.21 -8.10
N ILE A 45 -10.68 25.85 -7.28
CA ILE A 45 -10.16 26.66 -6.18
C ILE A 45 -8.64 26.79 -6.28
N SER A 46 -8.09 27.91 -5.80
CA SER A 46 -6.65 28.10 -5.68
C SER A 46 -6.07 27.31 -4.49
N TYR A 47 -4.75 27.16 -4.45
CA TYR A 47 -4.06 26.52 -3.31
C TYR A 47 -4.37 27.23 -1.97
N ILE A 48 -4.36 28.56 -1.96
CA ILE A 48 -4.66 29.33 -0.75
C ILE A 48 -6.12 29.15 -0.32
N GLN A 49 -7.06 29.09 -1.26
CA GLN A 49 -8.46 28.80 -0.93
C GLN A 49 -8.63 27.39 -0.36
N LYS A 50 -7.97 26.39 -0.97
CA LYS A 50 -7.95 25.01 -0.46
C LYS A 50 -7.46 25.00 1.00
N LEU A 51 -6.31 25.61 1.25
CA LEU A 51 -5.68 25.66 2.57
C LEU A 51 -6.55 26.40 3.61
N THR A 52 -7.15 27.53 3.25
CA THR A 52 -8.12 28.23 4.12
C THR A 52 -9.29 27.31 4.48
N TYR A 53 -9.87 26.60 3.51
CA TYR A 53 -11.02 25.74 3.75
C TYR A 53 -10.65 24.47 4.53
N GLU A 54 -9.45 23.93 4.35
CA GLU A 54 -8.91 22.87 5.23
C GLU A 54 -8.78 23.38 6.67
N GLY A 55 -8.27 24.61 6.86
CA GLY A 55 -8.23 25.24 8.18
C GLY A 55 -9.62 25.41 8.81
N TYR A 56 -10.63 25.82 8.03
CA TYR A 56 -12.01 25.89 8.52
C TYR A 56 -12.54 24.51 8.88
N TRP A 57 -12.28 23.49 8.07
CA TRP A 57 -12.70 22.12 8.38
C TRP A 57 -12.13 21.62 9.71
N ILE A 58 -10.90 21.99 10.08
CA ILE A 58 -10.30 21.59 11.36
C ILE A 58 -10.83 22.41 12.55
N PHE A 59 -10.97 23.73 12.40
CA PHE A 59 -11.19 24.63 13.53
C PHE A 59 -12.63 25.12 13.71
N ASP A 60 -13.39 25.25 12.62
CA ASP A 60 -14.79 25.69 12.63
C ASP A 60 -15.47 25.32 11.29
N PRO A 61 -15.96 24.07 11.14
CA PRO A 61 -16.59 23.61 9.90
C PRO A 61 -17.77 24.46 9.44
N THR A 62 -18.38 25.26 10.33
CA THR A 62 -19.51 26.13 9.98
C THR A 62 -19.12 27.28 9.06
N ARG A 63 -17.82 27.58 8.95
CA ARG A 63 -17.26 28.58 8.04
C ARG A 63 -17.00 28.07 6.63
N LEU A 64 -17.13 26.77 6.40
CA LEU A 64 -16.97 26.21 5.06
C LEU A 64 -18.00 26.80 4.09
N PRO A 65 -17.59 27.12 2.84
CA PRO A 65 -18.54 27.56 1.83
C PRO A 65 -19.61 26.49 1.51
N GLU A 66 -20.78 26.93 1.06
CA GLU A 66 -21.96 26.09 0.73
C GLU A 66 -21.65 24.78 -0.03
N PRO A 67 -20.76 24.71 -1.05
CA PRO A 67 -20.46 23.45 -1.74
C PRO A 67 -19.87 22.34 -0.85
N TYR A 68 -19.34 22.69 0.31
CA TYR A 68 -18.69 21.79 1.26
C TYR A 68 -19.54 21.53 2.51
N LEU A 69 -20.61 22.30 2.72
CA LEU A 69 -21.53 22.10 3.83
C LEU A 69 -22.37 20.84 3.60
N GLY A 70 -22.53 20.01 4.63
CA GLY A 70 -23.33 18.78 4.58
C GLY A 70 -22.67 17.61 3.85
N LEU A 71 -21.41 17.73 3.44
CA LEU A 71 -20.58 16.58 3.06
C LEU A 71 -20.36 15.64 4.24
N GLN A 72 -19.89 14.43 3.96
CA GLN A 72 -19.63 13.46 5.01
C GLN A 72 -18.58 14.02 5.99
N PHE A 73 -18.96 14.06 7.27
CA PHE A 73 -18.06 14.42 8.35
C PHE A 73 -17.02 13.31 8.55
N GLU A 74 -15.77 13.73 8.69
CA GLU A 74 -14.61 12.89 8.96
C GLU A 74 -13.73 13.65 9.94
N VAL A 75 -13.28 12.95 10.98
CA VAL A 75 -12.32 13.46 11.95
C VAL A 75 -10.94 13.36 11.32
N ALA A 76 -10.17 14.45 11.34
CA ALA A 76 -8.80 14.40 10.84
C ALA A 76 -7.94 13.52 11.74
N LYS A 77 -7.13 12.62 11.17
CA LYS A 77 -6.17 11.86 11.97
C LYS A 77 -5.11 12.79 12.57
N CYS A 78 -4.46 13.61 11.75
CA CYS A 78 -3.52 14.62 12.19
C CYS A 78 -3.76 15.91 11.41
N ALA A 79 -3.69 17.06 12.10
CA ALA A 79 -3.80 18.38 11.46
C ALA A 79 -2.46 19.14 11.37
N THR A 80 -1.35 18.52 11.80
CA THR A 80 0.01 19.12 11.82
C THR A 80 0.42 19.67 10.45
N GLY A 81 0.24 18.90 9.38
CA GLY A 81 0.55 19.35 8.01
C GLY A 81 -0.27 20.57 7.56
N ILE A 82 -1.58 20.60 7.86
CA ILE A 82 -2.47 21.72 7.50
C ILE A 82 -2.05 22.99 8.27
N ILE A 83 -1.76 22.85 9.56
CA ILE A 83 -1.31 23.95 10.41
C ILE A 83 0.03 24.51 9.93
N SER A 84 0.98 23.63 9.63
CA SER A 84 2.30 24.07 9.15
C SER A 84 2.16 24.79 7.81
N ALA A 85 1.34 24.27 6.89
CA ALA A 85 1.04 24.94 5.62
C ALA A 85 0.36 26.31 5.81
N LEU A 86 -0.57 26.46 6.76
CA LEU A 86 -1.19 27.74 7.11
C LEU A 86 -0.13 28.76 7.59
N LYS A 87 0.82 28.32 8.43
CA LYS A 87 1.91 29.18 8.93
C LYS A 87 2.88 29.56 7.81
N ASP A 88 3.28 28.62 6.97
CA ASP A 88 4.19 28.85 5.83
C ASP A 88 3.58 29.79 4.78
N ASN A 89 2.25 29.86 4.71
CA ASN A 89 1.51 30.70 3.77
C ASN A 89 0.77 31.86 4.45
N TRP A 90 1.13 32.22 5.69
CA TRP A 90 0.40 33.20 6.51
C TRP A 90 0.17 34.53 5.80
N ASP A 91 1.21 35.09 5.18
CA ASP A 91 1.16 36.37 4.47
C ASP A 91 0.32 36.35 3.19
N LYS A 92 -0.06 35.16 2.71
CA LYS A 92 -0.92 34.97 1.53
C LYS A 92 -2.40 34.86 1.89
N LEU A 93 -2.73 34.63 3.17
CA LEU A 93 -4.09 34.61 3.68
C LEU A 93 -4.67 36.04 3.69
N ASN A 94 -5.99 36.15 3.61
CA ASN A 94 -6.63 37.46 3.79
C ASN A 94 -6.63 37.85 5.29
N PRO A 95 -6.76 39.14 5.64
CA PRO A 95 -6.69 39.59 7.03
C PRO A 95 -7.75 38.99 7.97
N GLU A 96 -8.94 38.66 7.46
CA GLU A 96 -10.01 38.05 8.27
C GLU A 96 -9.63 36.61 8.66
N ASP A 97 -9.06 35.86 7.73
CA ASP A 97 -8.55 34.50 7.96
C ASP A 97 -7.36 34.52 8.92
N GLN A 98 -6.44 35.47 8.76
CA GLN A 98 -5.32 35.63 9.70
C GLN A 98 -5.81 35.86 11.13
N ILE A 99 -6.78 36.75 11.33
CA ILE A 99 -7.36 37.01 12.66
C ILE A 99 -8.04 35.75 13.20
N PHE A 100 -8.81 35.04 12.36
CA PHE A 100 -9.50 33.82 12.74
C PHE A 100 -8.52 32.73 13.19
N PHE A 101 -7.57 32.36 12.32
CA PHE A 101 -6.62 31.29 12.60
C PHE A 101 -5.63 31.63 13.72
N ALA A 102 -5.29 32.91 13.93
CA ALA A 102 -4.35 33.31 14.97
C ALA A 102 -4.79 32.85 16.36
N SER A 103 -6.11 32.82 16.62
CA SER A 103 -6.67 32.34 17.88
C SER A 103 -6.55 30.83 18.12
N TYR A 104 -6.44 30.05 17.04
CA TYR A 104 -6.27 28.60 17.10
C TYR A 104 -4.80 28.15 17.07
N LEU A 105 -3.93 28.99 16.52
CA LEU A 105 -2.49 28.73 16.38
C LEU A 105 -1.65 29.28 17.54
N SER A 106 -2.28 29.93 18.52
CA SER A 106 -1.67 30.27 19.80
C SER A 106 -1.84 29.13 20.82
N ARG A 107 -0.92 29.05 21.79
CA ARG A 107 -1.06 28.16 22.95
C ARG A 107 -2.44 28.35 23.61
N PRO A 108 -3.22 27.26 23.80
CA PRO A 108 -4.50 27.35 24.49
C PRO A 108 -4.35 27.80 25.95
N ASP A 109 -5.29 28.61 26.43
CA ASP A 109 -5.37 28.99 27.84
C ASP A 109 -6.36 28.05 28.55
N LEU A 110 -5.83 27.09 29.32
CA LEU A 110 -6.61 26.12 30.09
C LEU A 110 -6.23 26.22 31.59
N PRO A 111 -7.21 26.14 32.50
CA PRO A 111 -7.02 26.51 33.91
C PRO A 111 -6.23 25.48 34.72
N GLU A 112 -6.26 24.20 34.33
CA GLU A 112 -5.65 23.12 35.11
C GLU A 112 -4.42 22.56 34.41
N THR A 113 -3.43 22.15 35.21
CA THR A 113 -2.19 21.53 34.71
C THR A 113 -1.82 20.28 35.50
N TYR A 114 -1.14 19.34 34.84
CA TYR A 114 -0.57 18.15 35.45
C TYR A 114 0.80 17.86 34.84
N ILE A 115 1.85 17.81 35.66
CA ILE A 115 3.20 17.43 35.23
C ILE A 115 3.33 15.92 35.31
N THR A 116 3.87 15.29 34.26
CA THR A 116 3.99 13.83 34.23
C THR A 116 4.94 13.29 35.31
N PRO A 117 4.77 12.03 35.75
CA PRO A 117 5.62 11.43 36.77
C PRO A 117 7.12 11.53 36.51
N GLN A 118 7.57 11.42 35.26
CA GLN A 118 8.98 11.58 34.88
C GLN A 118 9.39 13.04 34.61
N GLY A 119 8.44 13.97 34.57
CA GLY A 119 8.68 15.40 34.38
C GLY A 119 9.05 15.78 32.95
N TYR A 120 8.67 14.98 31.96
CA TYR A 120 8.92 15.28 30.55
C TYR A 120 7.84 16.15 29.93
N PHE A 121 6.58 16.01 30.38
CA PHE A 121 5.45 16.72 29.79
C PHE A 121 4.63 17.47 30.84
N LYS A 122 3.96 18.53 30.39
CA LYS A 122 2.94 19.27 31.13
C LYS A 122 1.62 19.19 30.37
N LEU A 123 0.63 18.58 31.00
CA LEU A 123 -0.70 18.40 30.45
C LEU A 123 -1.61 19.55 30.92
N HIS A 124 -2.16 20.30 29.97
CA HIS A 124 -3.09 21.41 30.21
C HIS A 124 -4.51 20.97 29.87
N TYR A 125 -5.44 21.16 30.79
CA TYR A 125 -6.82 20.65 30.66
C TYR A 125 -7.85 21.51 31.41
N THR A 126 -9.12 21.16 31.23
CA THR A 126 -10.23 21.73 32.01
C THR A 126 -11.23 20.64 32.35
N THR A 127 -11.97 20.82 33.45
CA THR A 127 -13.07 19.95 33.86
C THR A 127 -14.45 20.55 33.53
N ALA A 128 -14.46 21.70 32.84
CA ALA A 128 -15.68 22.43 32.50
C ALA A 128 -15.74 22.89 31.03
N GLY A 129 -16.95 23.17 30.56
CA GLY A 129 -17.18 23.66 29.20
C GLY A 129 -17.05 22.58 28.13
N ILE A 130 -16.84 23.02 26.89
CA ILE A 130 -16.75 22.13 25.72
C ILE A 130 -15.46 21.31 25.72
N ASN A 131 -14.35 21.87 26.20
CA ASN A 131 -13.03 21.21 26.28
C ASN A 131 -12.87 20.29 27.50
N ARG A 132 -13.95 19.98 28.23
CA ARG A 132 -13.83 19.23 29.49
C ARG A 132 -13.32 17.81 29.22
N VAL A 133 -12.33 17.36 29.98
CA VAL A 133 -11.89 15.95 29.94
C VAL A 133 -12.88 15.05 30.71
N PRO A 134 -12.81 13.71 30.56
CA PRO A 134 -13.58 12.79 31.40
C PRO A 134 -13.32 13.05 32.89
N LEU A 135 -14.38 13.12 33.69
CA LEU A 135 -14.33 13.60 35.09
C LEU A 135 -14.14 12.50 36.14
N ALA A 136 -13.91 11.25 35.73
CA ALA A 136 -13.66 10.18 36.68
C ALA A 136 -12.37 10.47 37.46
N ASP A 137 -12.43 10.33 38.77
CA ASP A 137 -11.31 10.42 39.72
C ASP A 137 -11.60 9.37 40.81
N GLU A 138 -11.22 8.13 40.55
CA GLU A 138 -11.49 7.01 41.45
C GLU A 138 -10.59 7.02 42.69
N ASN A 139 -9.44 7.70 42.62
CA ASN A 139 -8.47 7.76 43.71
C ASN A 139 -8.65 8.99 44.62
N TYR A 140 -9.52 9.94 44.24
CA TYR A 140 -9.89 11.16 44.96
C TYR A 140 -8.71 12.10 45.21
N ASN A 141 -7.82 12.26 44.21
CA ASN A 141 -6.68 13.17 44.29
C ASN A 141 -6.92 14.53 43.58
N ASP A 142 -8.15 14.80 43.16
CA ASP A 142 -8.58 15.99 42.43
C ASP A 142 -7.98 16.11 41.01
N ILE A 143 -7.39 15.04 40.47
CA ILE A 143 -6.89 14.95 39.10
C ILE A 143 -7.71 13.88 38.38
N PRO A 144 -8.31 14.18 37.22
CA PRO A 144 -9.05 13.16 36.50
C PRO A 144 -8.16 11.97 36.10
N ASP A 145 -8.65 10.73 36.29
CA ASP A 145 -7.93 9.49 35.98
C ASP A 145 -7.45 9.45 34.52
N PHE A 146 -8.21 10.07 33.61
CA PHE A 146 -7.84 10.20 32.19
C PHE A 146 -6.55 11.00 32.00
N ILE A 147 -6.35 12.08 32.75
CA ILE A 147 -5.13 12.91 32.70
C ILE A 147 -3.93 12.20 33.32
N GLU A 148 -4.13 11.48 34.42
CA GLU A 148 -3.06 10.67 35.01
C GLU A 148 -2.58 9.55 34.06
N GLN A 149 -3.53 8.90 33.39
CA GLN A 149 -3.25 7.89 32.37
C GLN A 149 -2.58 8.50 31.14
N ALA A 150 -3.04 9.67 30.68
CA ALA A 150 -2.38 10.42 29.62
C ALA A 150 -0.92 10.74 29.96
N GLY A 151 -0.66 11.21 31.18
CA GLY A 151 0.71 11.49 31.61
C GLY A 151 1.60 10.25 31.63
N SER A 152 1.06 9.11 32.07
CA SER A 152 1.78 7.83 32.03
C SER A 152 2.05 7.34 30.60
N ILE A 153 1.10 7.54 29.69
CA ILE A 153 1.22 7.23 28.26
C ILE A 153 2.32 8.07 27.61
N PHE A 154 2.36 9.38 27.86
CA PHE A 154 3.39 10.26 27.30
C PHE A 154 4.79 9.94 27.84
N ASP A 155 4.93 9.68 29.13
CA ASP A 155 6.21 9.23 29.71
C ASP A 155 6.68 7.91 29.09
N TYR A 156 5.75 7.00 28.77
CA TYR A 156 6.08 5.77 28.04
C TYR A 156 6.51 6.05 26.59
N CYS A 157 5.81 6.93 25.86
CA CYS A 157 6.23 7.34 24.52
C CYS A 157 7.64 7.94 24.52
N TRP A 158 7.97 8.80 25.50
CA TRP A 158 9.34 9.29 25.69
C TRP A 158 10.34 8.15 25.87
N SER A 159 10.08 7.26 26.84
CA SER A 159 10.99 6.14 27.12
C SER A 159 11.17 5.21 25.91
N PHE A 160 10.12 5.00 25.14
CA PHE A 160 10.19 4.14 23.96
C PHE A 160 10.90 4.83 22.79
N GLU A 161 10.45 6.01 22.39
CA GLU A 161 10.97 6.68 21.19
C GLU A 161 12.38 7.23 21.39
N ILE A 162 12.66 7.83 22.54
CA ILE A 162 13.99 8.39 22.83
C ILE A 162 14.90 7.33 23.42
N ASP A 163 14.55 6.67 24.53
CA ASP A 163 15.52 5.80 25.21
C ASP A 163 15.68 4.44 24.51
N THR A 164 14.58 3.86 24.01
CA THR A 164 14.61 2.52 23.38
C THR A 164 14.97 2.58 21.90
N LEU A 165 14.30 3.42 21.11
CA LEU A 165 14.60 3.57 19.68
C LEU A 165 15.82 4.50 19.45
N GLY A 166 16.11 5.41 20.40
CA GLY A 166 17.31 6.24 20.36
C GLY A 166 17.19 7.48 19.47
N TYR A 167 15.98 7.97 19.19
CA TYR A 167 15.80 9.25 18.50
C TYR A 167 16.37 10.40 19.35
N GLN A 168 16.74 11.50 18.70
CA GLN A 168 17.23 12.68 19.43
C GLN A 168 16.11 13.30 20.26
N SER A 169 16.44 13.73 21.47
CA SER A 169 15.52 14.51 22.28
C SER A 169 15.14 15.80 21.54
N PRO A 170 13.85 16.17 21.51
CA PRO A 170 13.41 17.38 20.84
C PRO A 170 13.96 18.63 21.55
N PRO A 171 14.04 19.76 20.86
CA PRO A 171 14.41 21.02 21.48
C PRO A 171 13.33 21.45 22.49
N GLY A 172 13.77 21.99 23.62
CA GLY A 172 12.86 22.67 24.54
C GLY A 172 12.38 24.01 23.97
N ASP A 173 11.34 24.57 24.56
CA ASP A 173 10.71 25.83 24.14
C ASP A 173 11.26 27.08 24.85
N PHE A 174 12.49 26.99 25.39
CA PHE A 174 13.15 28.05 26.16
C PHE A 174 12.47 28.47 27.46
N GLY A 175 11.70 27.57 28.09
CA GLY A 175 11.10 27.86 29.39
C GLY A 175 9.73 28.52 29.29
N ILE A 176 9.09 28.47 28.11
CA ILE A 176 7.73 29.00 27.94
C ILE A 176 6.80 28.02 28.67
N ASP A 177 6.10 28.50 29.69
CA ASP A 177 5.26 27.70 30.59
C ASP A 177 5.96 26.57 31.35
N GLY A 178 7.26 26.35 31.18
CA GLY A 178 8.09 25.41 31.94
C GLY A 178 9.19 24.81 31.06
N ASN A 179 9.87 23.78 31.54
CA ASN A 179 10.88 23.07 30.73
C ASN A 179 10.30 21.80 30.06
N GLU A 180 9.09 21.43 30.46
CA GLU A 180 8.36 20.26 29.97
C GLU A 180 7.75 20.55 28.60
N ILE A 181 7.51 19.50 27.80
CA ILE A 181 6.75 19.64 26.56
C ILE A 181 5.27 19.80 26.89
N ASP A 182 4.65 20.86 26.39
CA ASP A 182 3.23 21.13 26.66
C ASP A 182 2.30 20.29 25.78
N VAL A 183 1.27 19.73 26.41
CA VAL A 183 0.19 18.96 25.79
C VAL A 183 -1.14 19.53 26.22
N TYR A 184 -1.97 20.00 25.29
CA TYR A 184 -3.27 20.61 25.58
C TYR A 184 -4.42 19.70 25.18
N PHE A 185 -5.40 19.53 26.06
CA PHE A 185 -6.62 18.75 25.79
C PHE A 185 -7.78 19.67 25.43
N ARG A 186 -8.31 19.55 24.22
CA ARG A 186 -9.41 20.37 23.69
C ARG A 186 -10.41 19.52 22.95
N ASN A 187 -11.65 19.99 22.82
CA ASN A 187 -12.61 19.34 21.94
C ASN A 187 -12.27 19.65 20.48
N LEU A 188 -11.87 18.64 19.72
CA LEU A 188 -11.37 18.77 18.35
C LEU A 188 -12.22 17.98 17.35
N ASP A 189 -12.20 18.43 16.10
CA ASP A 189 -12.61 17.63 14.94
C ASP A 189 -11.38 16.90 14.32
N ALA A 190 -10.42 16.52 15.17
CA ALA A 190 -9.20 15.80 14.85
C ALA A 190 -8.77 14.92 16.04
N TYR A 191 -7.93 13.89 15.84
CA TYR A 191 -7.32 13.19 16.98
C TYR A 191 -6.30 14.08 17.70
N GLY A 192 -5.48 14.79 16.93
CA GLY A 192 -4.47 15.68 17.47
C GLY A 192 -3.74 16.45 16.39
N TYR A 193 -2.85 17.33 16.83
CA TYR A 193 -1.87 18.01 16.01
C TYR A 193 -0.75 18.60 16.86
N THR A 194 0.39 18.81 16.22
CA THR A 194 1.57 19.45 16.79
C THR A 194 1.80 20.79 16.10
N ILE A 195 2.06 21.83 16.88
CA ILE A 195 2.27 23.19 16.35
C ILE A 195 3.75 23.56 16.48
N PRO A 196 4.49 23.75 15.38
CA PRO A 196 5.82 24.35 15.44
C PRO A 196 5.67 25.83 15.85
N GLU A 197 6.47 26.33 16.79
CA GLU A 197 6.37 27.70 17.31
C GLU A 197 7.51 28.58 16.83
N ASN A 198 8.70 28.40 17.40
CA ASN A 198 9.85 29.26 17.18
C ASN A 198 11.00 28.42 16.63
N PRO A 199 11.71 28.89 15.60
CA PRO A 199 12.93 28.23 15.15
C PRO A 199 13.97 28.28 16.28
N ILE A 200 14.76 27.22 16.43
CA ILE A 200 15.80 27.13 17.47
C ILE A 200 17.08 27.81 16.96
N PRO A 201 17.41 29.03 17.43
CA PRO A 201 18.46 29.83 16.78
C PRO A 201 19.88 29.25 16.95
N SER A 202 20.05 28.31 17.88
CA SER A 202 21.34 27.71 18.23
C SER A 202 21.75 26.54 17.34
N THR A 203 20.89 26.08 16.43
CA THR A 203 21.22 24.99 15.51
C THR A 203 21.37 25.51 14.09
N PRO A 204 22.19 24.86 13.24
CA PRO A 204 22.30 25.24 11.83
C PRO A 204 21.15 24.69 10.97
N TYR A 205 20.13 24.07 11.58
CA TYR A 205 19.02 23.40 10.91
C TYR A 205 17.71 24.17 11.14
N GLU A 206 16.68 23.87 10.34
CA GLU A 206 15.35 24.42 10.57
C GLU A 206 14.59 23.54 11.56
N ASP A 207 15.04 23.52 12.82
CA ASP A 207 14.35 22.88 13.92
C ASP A 207 13.53 23.90 14.73
N TYR A 208 12.47 23.41 15.38
CA TYR A 208 11.46 24.26 16.01
C TYR A 208 11.11 23.76 17.41
N SER A 209 10.89 24.69 18.34
CA SER A 209 10.10 24.39 19.53
C SER A 209 8.66 24.08 19.10
N SER A 210 7.95 23.27 19.87
CA SER A 210 6.57 22.90 19.54
C SER A 210 5.79 22.45 20.77
N TYR A 211 4.47 22.40 20.63
CA TYR A 211 3.55 21.82 21.61
C TYR A 211 2.50 20.97 20.90
N ILE A 212 1.85 20.12 21.67
CA ILE A 212 0.85 19.15 21.20
C ILE A 212 -0.55 19.61 21.62
N VAL A 213 -1.55 19.43 20.76
CA VAL A 213 -2.96 19.54 21.13
C VAL A 213 -3.67 18.25 20.73
N LEU A 214 -4.37 17.65 21.68
CA LEU A 214 -5.13 16.41 21.50
C LEU A 214 -6.62 16.63 21.72
N ASP A 215 -7.43 15.73 21.14
CA ASP A 215 -8.83 15.63 21.53
C ASP A 215 -8.96 15.30 23.02
N ASN A 216 -9.97 15.88 23.68
CA ASN A 216 -10.12 15.84 25.12
C ASN A 216 -10.69 14.52 25.65
N ASP A 217 -11.32 13.69 24.81
CA ASP A 217 -11.91 12.41 25.27
C ASP A 217 -11.94 11.26 24.24
N PHE A 218 -11.66 11.54 22.96
CA PHE A 218 -11.68 10.59 21.85
C PHE A 218 -13.01 9.81 21.73
N SER A 219 -14.13 10.44 22.10
CA SER A 219 -15.45 9.78 22.18
C SER A 219 -16.42 10.14 21.05
N GLY A 220 -16.07 11.13 20.22
CA GLY A 220 -16.91 11.65 19.16
C GLY A 220 -17.18 10.66 18.00
N PRO A 221 -18.22 10.92 17.17
CA PRO A 221 -18.40 10.18 15.93
C PRO A 221 -17.26 10.47 14.96
N GLY A 222 -16.78 9.46 14.23
CA GLY A 222 -15.75 9.61 13.19
C GLY A 222 -14.34 9.19 13.60
N PHE A 223 -14.09 9.01 14.90
CA PHE A 223 -12.91 8.29 15.38
C PHE A 223 -13.04 6.79 15.05
N TYR A 224 -11.96 6.18 14.56
CA TYR A 224 -11.86 4.74 14.32
C TYR A 224 -11.56 3.97 15.60
N THR A 225 -10.64 4.49 16.42
CA THR A 225 -10.29 4.01 17.76
C THR A 225 -10.71 5.07 18.77
N HIS A 226 -11.14 4.65 19.97
CA HIS A 226 -11.72 5.55 20.98
C HIS A 226 -10.99 5.47 22.32
N GLY A 227 -11.21 6.49 23.16
CA GLY A 227 -10.75 6.53 24.55
C GLY A 227 -9.23 6.35 24.69
N LEU A 228 -8.82 5.52 25.64
CA LEU A 228 -7.39 5.35 25.95
C LEU A 228 -6.57 4.73 24.82
N ASP A 229 -7.16 3.83 24.01
CA ASP A 229 -6.44 3.25 22.88
C ASP A 229 -6.18 4.31 21.80
N ALA A 230 -7.12 5.25 21.59
CA ALA A 230 -6.92 6.39 20.70
C ALA A 230 -5.85 7.34 21.26
N LEU A 231 -5.94 7.66 22.54
CA LEU A 231 -4.95 8.49 23.23
C LEU A 231 -3.53 7.90 23.13
N LYS A 232 -3.36 6.59 23.30
CA LYS A 232 -2.06 5.91 23.17
C LYS A 232 -1.43 6.16 21.80
N VAL A 233 -2.12 5.79 20.73
CA VAL A 233 -1.58 5.92 19.37
C VAL A 233 -1.38 7.39 19.01
N THR A 234 -2.28 8.29 19.39
CA THR A 234 -2.13 9.72 19.11
C THR A 234 -0.99 10.35 19.90
N ALA A 235 -0.77 9.94 21.16
CA ALA A 235 0.38 10.42 21.93
C ALA A 235 1.71 10.01 21.27
N ALA A 236 1.84 8.77 20.80
CA ALA A 236 3.01 8.33 20.04
C ALA A 236 3.15 9.08 18.71
N HIS A 237 2.04 9.31 18.00
CA HIS A 237 2.04 10.03 16.72
C HIS A 237 2.50 11.49 16.87
N GLU A 238 1.88 12.24 17.78
CA GLU A 238 2.14 13.67 17.96
C GLU A 238 3.46 13.93 18.67
N PHE A 239 3.85 13.09 19.63
CA PHE A 239 5.17 13.21 20.22
C PHE A 239 6.27 12.95 19.18
N PHE A 240 6.04 12.03 18.25
CA PHE A 240 7.00 11.82 17.17
C PHE A 240 7.10 13.05 16.25
N HIS A 241 6.02 13.79 16.01
CA HIS A 241 6.13 15.09 15.33
C HIS A 241 6.99 16.10 16.08
N VAL A 242 6.88 16.18 17.41
CA VAL A 242 7.76 17.02 18.24
C VAL A 242 9.23 16.62 18.06
N ILE A 243 9.53 15.31 18.04
CA ILE A 243 10.87 14.79 17.73
C ILE A 243 11.32 15.21 16.32
N GLN A 244 10.49 14.98 15.30
CA GLN A 244 10.81 15.29 13.90
C GLN A 244 11.11 16.78 13.68
N LEU A 245 10.34 17.66 14.32
CA LEU A 245 10.57 19.11 14.33
C LEU A 245 11.91 19.48 14.98
N GLY A 246 12.48 18.63 15.84
CA GLY A 246 13.83 18.75 16.36
C GLY A 246 14.94 18.27 15.41
N TYR A 247 14.60 17.51 14.36
CA TYR A 247 15.57 17.08 13.36
C TYR A 247 15.73 18.13 12.26
N GLN A 248 14.62 18.42 11.57
CA GLN A 248 14.52 19.35 10.45
C GLN A 248 13.07 19.36 9.95
N TYR A 249 12.47 20.55 9.83
CA TYR A 249 11.24 20.75 9.08
C TYR A 249 11.54 21.13 7.63
N ARG A 250 10.81 20.55 6.68
CA ARG A 250 10.72 21.00 5.27
C ARG A 250 9.33 20.68 4.74
N GLU A 251 8.66 21.65 4.13
CA GLU A 251 7.30 21.49 3.58
C GLU A 251 7.18 20.26 2.65
N HIS A 252 8.20 20.00 1.82
CA HIS A 252 8.19 18.87 0.88
C HIS A 252 8.48 17.49 1.51
N ASP A 253 8.87 17.44 2.78
CA ASP A 253 9.11 16.22 3.55
C ASP A 253 7.94 15.86 4.49
N VAL A 254 6.88 16.67 4.54
CA VAL A 254 5.70 16.46 5.42
C VAL A 254 5.04 15.09 5.20
N PHE A 255 5.02 14.57 3.97
CA PHE A 255 4.52 13.21 3.72
C PHE A 255 5.27 12.14 4.54
N PHE A 256 6.58 12.31 4.72
CA PHE A 256 7.42 11.37 5.47
C PHE A 256 7.27 11.55 6.98
N MET A 257 7.02 12.79 7.44
CA MET A 257 6.60 13.06 8.82
C MET A 257 5.35 12.23 9.16
N GLU A 258 4.29 12.36 8.37
CA GLU A 258 3.04 11.62 8.59
C GLU A 258 3.21 10.08 8.49
N TRP A 259 3.94 9.60 7.48
CA TRP A 259 4.19 8.15 7.34
C TRP A 259 4.88 7.57 8.56
N SER A 260 5.91 8.27 9.03
CA SER A 260 6.72 7.77 10.12
C SER A 260 6.06 7.96 11.48
N SER A 261 5.15 8.93 11.64
CA SER A 261 4.25 9.03 12.80
C SER A 261 3.22 7.91 12.83
N VAL A 262 2.53 7.59 11.71
CA VAL A 262 1.62 6.42 11.65
C VAL A 262 2.34 5.09 11.82
N TRP A 263 3.59 5.00 11.34
CA TRP A 263 4.44 3.86 11.65
C TRP A 263 4.74 3.79 13.15
N MET A 264 5.07 4.92 13.80
CA MET A 264 5.41 4.98 15.21
C MET A 264 4.27 4.49 16.11
N GLU A 265 3.01 4.81 15.77
CA GLU A 265 1.82 4.36 16.50
C GLU A 265 1.85 2.87 16.86
N ASP A 266 2.11 2.02 15.86
CA ASP A 266 2.14 0.57 16.01
C ASP A 266 3.47 0.05 16.57
N ILE A 267 4.56 0.77 16.35
CA ILE A 267 5.85 0.39 16.89
C ILE A 267 5.88 0.56 18.42
N VAL A 268 5.21 1.59 18.93
CA VAL A 268 5.06 1.87 20.36
C VAL A 268 3.93 1.03 20.98
N TYR A 269 2.79 0.91 20.28
CA TYR A 269 1.58 0.21 20.75
C TYR A 269 1.08 -0.85 19.73
N ASP A 270 1.84 -1.94 19.57
CA ASP A 270 1.55 -3.06 18.66
C ASP A 270 0.17 -3.71 18.92
N GLU A 271 -0.40 -3.54 20.12
CA GLU A 271 -1.72 -4.05 20.45
C GLU A 271 -2.88 -3.20 19.90
N VAL A 272 -2.63 -1.93 19.55
CA VAL A 272 -3.64 -0.98 19.07
C VAL A 272 -3.59 -0.86 17.55
N ASN A 273 -4.49 -1.57 16.89
CA ASN A 273 -4.54 -1.68 15.43
C ASN A 273 -5.28 -0.50 14.75
N ASP A 274 -5.04 0.74 15.19
CA ASP A 274 -5.67 1.94 14.61
C ASP A 274 -5.33 2.09 13.12
N TYR A 275 -4.10 1.71 12.74
CA TYR A 275 -3.62 1.84 11.38
C TYR A 275 -4.38 1.01 10.34
N TYR A 276 -5.10 -0.04 10.76
CA TYR A 276 -5.96 -0.80 9.86
C TYR A 276 -7.05 0.06 9.21
N GLY A 277 -7.50 1.11 9.90
CA GLY A 277 -8.46 2.08 9.37
C GLY A 277 -7.95 2.84 8.15
N TYR A 278 -6.63 2.96 7.98
CA TYR A 278 -6.02 3.76 6.91
C TYR A 278 -5.63 2.93 5.68
N LEU A 279 -5.49 1.61 5.80
CA LEU A 279 -4.91 0.78 4.75
C LEU A 279 -5.69 0.87 3.43
N SER A 280 -7.02 0.97 3.46
CA SER A 280 -7.83 1.12 2.24
C SER A 280 -7.48 2.37 1.43
N TYR A 281 -7.05 3.46 2.08
CA TYR A 281 -6.66 4.69 1.39
C TYR A 281 -5.45 4.52 0.47
N PHE A 282 -4.63 3.48 0.70
CA PHE A 282 -3.56 3.06 -0.20
C PHE A 282 -3.96 1.87 -1.08
N PHE A 283 -4.49 0.79 -0.49
CA PHE A 283 -4.76 -0.47 -1.19
C PHE A 283 -5.83 -0.36 -2.28
N ASP A 284 -6.76 0.59 -2.16
CA ASP A 284 -7.81 0.81 -3.17
C ASP A 284 -7.31 1.63 -4.36
N GLN A 285 -6.18 2.34 -4.21
CA GLN A 285 -5.64 3.28 -5.20
C GLN A 285 -4.11 3.15 -5.35
N PRO A 286 -3.58 1.93 -5.60
CA PRO A 286 -2.13 1.70 -5.66
C PRO A 286 -1.47 2.35 -6.90
N ASP A 287 -2.27 2.87 -7.82
CA ASP A 287 -1.85 3.57 -9.04
C ASP A 287 -1.59 5.07 -8.83
N LEU A 288 -1.95 5.60 -7.65
CA LEU A 288 -1.45 6.88 -7.15
C LEU A 288 0.03 6.79 -6.79
N PRO A 289 0.81 7.88 -6.95
CA PRO A 289 2.15 7.96 -6.38
C PRO A 289 2.11 7.60 -4.90
N LEU A 290 3.07 6.81 -4.42
CA LEU A 290 3.18 6.44 -3.01
C LEU A 290 3.16 7.70 -2.11
N ILE A 291 3.84 8.77 -2.54
CA ILE A 291 3.92 10.08 -1.88
C ILE A 291 2.73 11.01 -2.14
N PHE A 292 1.63 10.50 -2.70
CA PHE A 292 0.43 11.30 -2.90
C PHE A 292 -0.12 11.74 -1.54
N PHE A 293 -0.36 13.05 -1.40
CA PHE A 293 -0.72 13.66 -0.14
C PHE A 293 -2.11 14.29 -0.28
N ASN A 294 -3.09 13.69 0.38
CA ASN A 294 -4.49 14.06 0.24
C ASN A 294 -5.30 13.81 1.52
N GLY A 295 -4.72 13.99 2.70
CA GLY A 295 -5.42 13.90 3.98
C GLY A 295 -5.82 12.48 4.35
N SER A 296 -5.38 11.47 3.60
CA SER A 296 -5.85 10.10 3.74
C SER A 296 -4.83 9.09 3.19
N HIS A 297 -4.39 9.27 1.94
CA HIS A 297 -3.50 8.34 1.25
C HIS A 297 -2.14 8.24 1.96
N GLU A 298 -1.63 9.34 2.49
CA GLU A 298 -0.37 9.38 3.23
C GLU A 298 -0.41 8.47 4.47
N TYR A 299 -1.52 8.42 5.20
CA TYR A 299 -1.66 7.54 6.36
C TYR A 299 -1.68 6.07 5.94
N GLY A 300 -2.37 5.74 4.84
CA GLY A 300 -2.35 4.39 4.27
C GLY A 300 -0.98 4.00 3.71
N ALA A 301 -0.27 4.95 3.09
CA ALA A 301 1.05 4.75 2.49
C ALA A 301 2.16 4.51 3.53
N ALA A 302 1.92 4.79 4.81
CA ALA A 302 2.79 4.39 5.93
C ALA A 302 3.09 2.88 5.95
N ILE A 303 2.27 2.05 5.30
CA ILE A 303 2.55 0.63 5.06
C ILE A 303 3.90 0.39 4.36
N TRP A 304 4.42 1.38 3.62
CA TRP A 304 5.77 1.34 3.08
C TRP A 304 6.86 1.26 4.16
N LEU A 305 6.76 2.04 5.24
CA LEU A 305 7.74 2.00 6.34
C LEU A 305 7.59 0.74 7.20
N ARG A 306 6.38 0.21 7.31
CA ARG A 306 6.10 -1.11 7.91
C ARG A 306 6.76 -2.22 7.09
N PHE A 307 6.56 -2.22 5.78
CA PHE A 307 7.25 -3.12 4.85
C PHE A 307 8.76 -3.06 5.03
N LEU A 308 9.37 -1.86 5.00
CA LEU A 308 10.80 -1.72 5.18
C LEU A 308 11.30 -2.22 6.54
N SER A 309 10.51 -2.01 7.61
CA SER A 309 10.84 -2.48 8.95
C SER A 309 10.77 -4.01 9.08
N GLU A 310 9.79 -4.65 8.44
CA GLU A 310 9.70 -6.12 8.39
C GLU A 310 10.75 -6.73 7.45
N ARG A 311 11.09 -6.01 6.38
CA ARG A 311 12.06 -6.44 5.36
C ARG A 311 13.51 -6.40 5.86
N PHE A 312 13.84 -5.39 6.66
CA PHE A 312 15.17 -5.14 7.21
C PHE A 312 15.15 -5.19 8.74
N ASP A 313 14.75 -4.08 9.35
CA ASP A 313 14.55 -3.89 10.79
C ASP A 313 13.97 -2.49 11.04
N ARG A 314 13.39 -2.28 12.24
CA ARG A 314 12.81 -0.98 12.66
C ARG A 314 13.82 0.18 12.64
N ASN A 315 15.11 -0.09 12.75
CA ASN A 315 16.14 0.96 12.79
C ASN A 315 16.38 1.62 11.42
N ILE A 316 15.85 1.06 10.33
CA ILE A 316 15.93 1.69 9.00
C ILE A 316 15.27 3.08 8.97
N VAL A 317 14.14 3.27 9.67
CA VAL A 317 13.42 4.57 9.70
C VAL A 317 14.25 5.63 10.42
N LYS A 318 14.86 5.28 11.55
CA LYS A 318 15.78 6.16 12.28
C LYS A 318 17.01 6.54 11.46
N GLN A 319 17.57 5.62 10.67
CA GLN A 319 18.68 5.92 9.77
C GLN A 319 18.31 6.98 8.73
N MET A 320 17.08 6.95 8.21
CA MET A 320 16.58 7.98 7.30
C MET A 320 16.46 9.34 8.01
N TRP A 321 15.83 9.36 9.19
CA TRP A 321 15.70 10.58 10.01
C TRP A 321 17.05 11.21 10.36
N ASN A 322 18.07 10.42 10.72
CA ASN A 322 19.41 10.94 10.99
C ASN A 322 20.03 11.68 9.79
N LYS A 323 19.71 11.27 8.56
CA LYS A 323 20.21 11.92 7.33
C LYS A 323 19.32 13.06 6.84
N ILE A 324 18.08 13.18 7.34
CA ILE A 324 17.13 14.20 6.87
C ILE A 324 17.60 15.63 7.16
N ARG A 325 18.47 15.79 8.16
CA ARG A 325 19.09 17.07 8.50
C ARG A 325 19.84 17.69 7.31
N GLU A 326 20.34 16.87 6.40
CA GLU A 326 21.16 17.30 5.25
C GLU A 326 20.50 17.06 3.89
N LYS A 327 19.52 16.15 3.81
CA LYS A 327 18.92 15.67 2.56
C LYS A 327 17.41 15.54 2.70
N ASN A 328 16.67 15.62 1.59
CA ASN A 328 15.21 15.42 1.64
C ASN A 328 14.86 13.94 1.91
N ALA A 329 13.61 13.68 2.31
CA ALA A 329 13.13 12.35 2.68
C ALA A 329 13.36 11.29 1.59
N MET A 330 13.22 11.66 0.32
CA MET A 330 13.39 10.73 -0.80
C MET A 330 14.86 10.40 -1.08
N GLU A 331 15.76 11.38 -0.95
CA GLU A 331 17.20 11.19 -1.05
C GLU A 331 17.74 10.31 0.08
N THR A 332 17.31 10.59 1.32
CA THR A 332 17.71 9.80 2.49
C THR A 332 17.24 8.35 2.36
N MET A 333 16.00 8.13 1.92
CA MET A 333 15.47 6.78 1.70
C MET A 333 16.30 6.01 0.66
N LYS A 334 16.60 6.62 -0.48
CA LYS A 334 17.45 6.00 -1.52
C LYS A 334 18.84 5.67 -0.97
N GLU A 335 19.45 6.58 -0.24
CA GLU A 335 20.78 6.39 0.33
C GLU A 335 20.81 5.26 1.37
N VAL A 336 19.86 5.25 2.32
CA VAL A 336 19.78 4.21 3.35
C VAL A 336 19.53 2.84 2.73
N LEU A 337 18.66 2.75 1.71
CA LEU A 337 18.44 1.49 0.98
C LEU A 337 19.73 1.00 0.28
N ASN A 338 20.49 1.91 -0.33
CA ASN A 338 21.78 1.59 -0.94
C ASN A 338 22.81 1.12 0.10
N GLU A 339 22.88 1.77 1.27
CA GLU A 339 23.74 1.36 2.39
C GLU A 339 23.37 -0.04 2.92
N ARG A 340 22.09 -0.42 2.83
CA ARG A 340 21.58 -1.76 3.15
C ARG A 340 21.76 -2.78 2.01
N GLY A 341 22.44 -2.42 0.92
CA GLY A 341 22.74 -3.30 -0.20
C GLY A 341 21.55 -3.59 -1.13
N SER A 342 20.56 -2.70 -1.15
CA SER A 342 19.40 -2.75 -2.04
C SER A 342 19.24 -1.42 -2.77
N SER A 343 18.07 -1.17 -3.35
CA SER A 343 17.71 0.09 -4.01
C SER A 343 16.22 0.38 -3.87
N LEU A 344 15.83 1.63 -4.11
CA LEU A 344 14.42 2.02 -4.12
C LEU A 344 13.60 1.17 -5.09
N CYS A 345 14.13 0.87 -6.28
CA CYS A 345 13.41 0.08 -7.28
C CYS A 345 13.25 -1.39 -6.88
N GLU A 346 14.27 -2.01 -6.27
CA GLU A 346 14.21 -3.40 -5.81
C GLU A 346 13.21 -3.56 -4.67
N GLU A 347 13.26 -2.66 -3.68
CA GLU A 347 12.35 -2.71 -2.54
C GLU A 347 10.92 -2.29 -2.92
N PHE A 348 10.75 -1.30 -3.79
CA PHE A 348 9.41 -0.93 -4.28
C PHE A 348 8.78 -2.05 -5.11
N SER A 349 9.60 -2.81 -5.85
CA SER A 349 9.11 -3.99 -6.58
C SER A 349 8.74 -5.13 -5.64
N THR A 350 9.53 -5.34 -4.59
CA THR A 350 9.24 -6.36 -3.57
C THR A 350 7.98 -6.00 -2.78
N PHE A 351 7.82 -4.74 -2.41
CA PHE A 351 6.63 -4.20 -1.78
C PHE A 351 5.37 -4.41 -2.62
N ALA A 352 5.43 -4.15 -3.92
CA ALA A 352 4.32 -4.42 -4.83
C ALA A 352 3.89 -5.90 -4.81
N ILE A 353 4.87 -6.82 -4.79
CA ILE A 353 4.59 -8.24 -4.66
C ILE A 353 3.97 -8.57 -3.30
N TRP A 354 4.50 -8.03 -2.20
CA TRP A 354 3.97 -8.27 -0.86
C TRP A 354 2.51 -7.79 -0.73
N ASN A 355 2.18 -6.63 -1.30
CA ASN A 355 0.82 -6.08 -1.28
C ASN A 355 -0.17 -6.98 -2.04
N TYR A 356 0.25 -7.70 -3.07
CA TYR A 356 -0.61 -8.70 -3.71
C TYR A 356 -1.00 -9.84 -2.76
N PHE A 357 -0.10 -10.24 -1.87
CA PHE A 357 -0.27 -11.38 -0.96
C PHE A 357 -0.82 -10.97 0.40
N THR A 358 -1.96 -10.27 0.40
CA THR A 358 -2.70 -9.90 1.61
C THR A 358 -4.06 -10.60 1.67
N LYS A 359 -4.74 -10.49 2.82
CA LYS A 359 -6.07 -11.06 3.08
C LYS A 359 -6.19 -12.54 2.72
N SER A 360 -6.97 -12.93 1.70
CA SER A 360 -7.12 -14.33 1.27
C SER A 360 -5.85 -14.93 0.70
N ARG A 361 -4.88 -14.09 0.30
CA ARG A 361 -3.57 -14.45 -0.25
C ARG A 361 -2.44 -14.23 0.75
N ALA A 362 -2.76 -14.02 2.03
CA ALA A 362 -1.83 -13.63 3.09
C ALA A 362 -0.50 -14.41 3.03
N LYS A 363 0.57 -13.68 2.75
CA LYS A 363 1.96 -14.13 2.78
C LYS A 363 2.86 -12.92 3.08
N TYR A 364 4.05 -13.20 3.59
CA TYR A 364 5.12 -12.23 3.85
C TYR A 364 4.91 -11.30 5.04
N TYR A 365 3.96 -10.35 5.02
CA TYR A 365 3.71 -9.50 6.19
C TYR A 365 3.26 -10.35 7.38
N ARG A 366 3.74 -10.02 8.59
CA ARG A 366 3.30 -10.66 9.84
C ARG A 366 1.78 -10.62 9.98
N GLU A 367 1.17 -9.52 9.57
CA GLU A 367 -0.28 -9.25 9.69
C GLU A 367 -1.01 -9.27 8.33
N ALA A 368 -0.41 -9.91 7.31
CA ALA A 368 -0.94 -9.92 5.93
C ALA A 368 -2.43 -10.30 5.84
N ALA A 369 -2.92 -11.18 6.71
CA ALA A 369 -4.31 -11.64 6.74
C ALA A 369 -5.32 -10.54 7.11
N ASN A 370 -4.88 -9.50 7.82
CA ASN A 370 -5.71 -8.38 8.25
C ASN A 370 -5.71 -7.24 7.22
N TYR A 371 -4.68 -7.15 6.38
CA TYR A 371 -4.55 -6.09 5.38
C TYR A 371 -5.56 -6.26 4.22
N PRO A 372 -6.05 -5.17 3.59
CA PRO A 372 -6.93 -5.23 2.43
C PRO A 372 -6.28 -5.93 1.24
N GLU A 373 -7.09 -6.45 0.31
CA GLU A 373 -6.60 -6.97 -0.97
C GLU A 373 -6.39 -5.85 -1.97
N ILE A 374 -5.31 -5.93 -2.75
CA ILE A 374 -5.19 -5.08 -3.95
C ILE A 374 -6.33 -5.37 -4.92
N HIS A 375 -6.73 -4.34 -5.67
CA HIS A 375 -7.66 -4.45 -6.77
C HIS A 375 -6.92 -4.50 -8.11
N PHE A 376 -7.40 -5.34 -9.04
CA PHE A 376 -6.88 -5.40 -10.39
C PHE A 376 -7.43 -4.26 -11.24
N SER A 377 -6.57 -3.54 -11.95
CA SER A 377 -6.95 -2.52 -12.91
C SER A 377 -7.67 -3.09 -14.15
N SER A 378 -7.37 -4.35 -14.51
CA SER A 378 -8.08 -5.09 -15.57
C SER A 378 -7.90 -6.60 -15.41
N ASN A 379 -8.86 -7.37 -15.94
CA ASN A 379 -8.81 -8.83 -16.09
C ASN A 379 -8.79 -9.27 -17.58
N ASP A 380 -8.61 -8.33 -18.52
CA ASP A 380 -8.94 -8.52 -19.94
C ASP A 380 -7.73 -8.75 -20.85
N PHE A 381 -6.64 -9.32 -20.32
CA PHE A 381 -5.49 -9.67 -21.15
C PHE A 381 -5.87 -10.76 -22.15
N VAL A 382 -5.97 -10.36 -23.42
CA VAL A 382 -6.17 -11.29 -24.54
C VAL A 382 -4.81 -11.64 -25.12
N VAL A 383 -4.58 -12.94 -25.27
CA VAL A 383 -3.35 -13.48 -25.88
C VAL A 383 -3.17 -12.91 -27.29
N ASP A 384 -1.94 -12.54 -27.63
CA ASP A 384 -1.51 -11.95 -28.91
C ASP A 384 -2.12 -10.57 -29.22
N VAL A 385 -2.76 -9.92 -28.23
CA VAL A 385 -3.29 -8.56 -28.35
C VAL A 385 -2.52 -7.64 -27.39
N PRO A 386 -1.85 -6.59 -27.89
CA PRO A 386 -1.21 -5.60 -27.03
C PRO A 386 -2.24 -4.88 -26.16
N TYR A 387 -1.94 -4.79 -24.88
CA TYR A 387 -2.63 -3.99 -23.87
C TYR A 387 -1.81 -2.75 -23.56
N HIS A 388 -2.44 -1.59 -23.63
CA HIS A 388 -1.79 -0.29 -23.40
C HIS A 388 -2.37 0.38 -22.17
N ASP A 389 -1.49 0.91 -21.32
CA ASP A 389 -1.89 1.72 -20.17
C ASP A 389 -0.77 2.71 -19.79
N SER A 390 -0.98 3.46 -18.72
CA SER A 390 -0.01 4.35 -18.11
C SER A 390 -0.05 4.28 -16.60
N THR A 391 1.05 4.69 -15.97
CA THR A 391 1.19 4.75 -14.51
C THR A 391 1.79 6.08 -14.09
N ALA A 392 1.48 6.54 -12.88
CA ALA A 392 2.16 7.67 -12.27
C ALA A 392 3.57 7.23 -11.81
N PHE A 393 4.40 8.19 -11.39
CA PHE A 393 5.69 7.90 -10.76
C PHE A 393 5.46 7.29 -9.36
N LEU A 394 6.41 6.49 -8.88
CA LEU A 394 6.36 5.79 -7.59
C LEU A 394 5.01 5.11 -7.32
N SER A 395 4.44 4.42 -8.32
CA SER A 395 3.12 3.77 -8.22
C SER A 395 3.08 2.41 -8.89
N THR A 396 1.99 1.66 -8.66
CA THR A 396 1.83 0.29 -9.14
C THR A 396 0.45 0.04 -9.74
N LYS A 397 0.38 -0.80 -10.78
CA LYS A 397 -0.90 -1.29 -11.33
C LYS A 397 -0.87 -2.80 -11.46
N TYR A 398 -1.94 -3.44 -11.02
CA TYR A 398 -2.06 -4.89 -10.99
C TYR A 398 -3.00 -5.35 -12.09
N TYR A 399 -2.56 -6.33 -12.85
CA TYR A 399 -3.34 -6.94 -13.92
C TYR A 399 -3.41 -8.42 -13.70
N ASN A 400 -4.57 -9.00 -13.99
CA ASN A 400 -4.77 -10.43 -13.94
C ASN A 400 -4.97 -10.96 -15.36
N PHE A 401 -4.14 -11.93 -15.72
CA PHE A 401 -4.25 -12.69 -16.94
C PHE A 401 -4.65 -14.12 -16.59
N VAL A 402 -5.79 -14.57 -17.14
CA VAL A 402 -6.25 -15.96 -17.03
C VAL A 402 -6.22 -16.57 -18.43
N PRO A 403 -5.31 -17.52 -18.72
CA PRO A 403 -5.26 -18.19 -20.01
C PRO A 403 -6.58 -18.88 -20.34
N GLN A 404 -7.05 -18.76 -21.58
CA GLN A 404 -8.24 -19.52 -22.03
C GLN A 404 -7.91 -20.98 -22.38
N LYS A 405 -6.63 -21.27 -22.62
CA LYS A 405 -6.11 -22.60 -22.94
C LYS A 405 -4.77 -22.80 -22.24
N PRO A 406 -4.44 -24.02 -21.79
CA PRO A 406 -3.12 -24.30 -21.25
C PRO A 406 -2.02 -24.07 -22.29
N GLY A 407 -0.91 -23.47 -21.88
CA GLY A 407 0.20 -23.13 -22.78
C GLY A 407 1.41 -22.56 -22.06
N TYR A 408 2.50 -22.38 -22.80
CA TYR A 408 3.63 -21.56 -22.37
C TYR A 408 3.43 -20.14 -22.88
N PHE A 409 3.59 -19.20 -21.97
CA PHE A 409 3.38 -17.79 -22.27
C PHE A 409 4.67 -17.00 -22.08
N GLN A 410 4.84 -15.99 -22.93
CA GLN A 410 5.83 -14.94 -22.75
C GLN A 410 5.14 -13.60 -22.66
N LEU A 411 5.71 -12.72 -21.85
CA LEU A 411 5.33 -11.33 -21.78
C LEU A 411 6.27 -10.53 -22.67
N HIS A 412 5.75 -9.97 -23.74
CA HIS A 412 6.44 -8.94 -24.51
C HIS A 412 6.02 -7.59 -23.93
N GLN A 413 7.00 -6.74 -23.64
CA GLN A 413 6.74 -5.46 -22.99
C GLN A 413 7.48 -4.34 -23.71
N GLN A 414 6.79 -3.24 -23.95
CA GLN A 414 7.39 -1.98 -24.40
C GLN A 414 7.21 -0.98 -23.26
N ILE A 415 8.25 -0.88 -22.45
CA ILE A 415 8.24 -0.09 -21.21
C ILE A 415 9.41 0.88 -21.19
N ASN A 416 9.13 2.13 -20.86
CA ASN A 416 10.16 3.15 -20.65
C ASN A 416 10.52 3.20 -19.16
N ASN A 417 11.63 2.56 -18.78
CA ASN A 417 12.19 2.61 -17.41
C ASN A 417 11.22 2.14 -16.30
N LEU A 418 10.33 1.19 -16.60
CA LEU A 418 9.45 0.56 -15.61
C LEU A 418 9.93 -0.86 -15.32
N TYR A 419 9.72 -1.31 -14.08
CA TYR A 419 9.88 -2.71 -13.70
C TYR A 419 8.55 -3.43 -13.86
N THR A 420 8.60 -4.75 -14.05
CA THR A 420 7.40 -5.58 -14.12
C THR A 420 7.48 -6.70 -13.09
N GLY A 421 6.55 -6.71 -12.14
CA GLY A 421 6.35 -7.83 -11.23
C GLY A 421 5.54 -8.91 -11.92
N LEU A 422 5.95 -10.17 -11.75
CA LEU A 422 5.27 -11.30 -12.35
C LEU A 422 5.04 -12.38 -11.30
N ILE A 423 3.79 -12.76 -11.12
CA ILE A 423 3.37 -13.82 -10.21
C ILE A 423 2.62 -14.85 -11.06
N ALA A 424 3.26 -15.97 -11.33
CA ALA A 424 2.75 -17.08 -12.10
C ALA A 424 2.77 -18.37 -11.25
N PRO A 425 2.05 -19.44 -11.63
CA PRO A 425 1.98 -20.67 -10.83
C PRO A 425 3.34 -21.29 -10.50
N SER A 426 4.32 -21.14 -11.40
CA SER A 426 5.66 -21.72 -11.24
C SER A 426 6.71 -20.74 -10.72
N GLN A 427 6.43 -19.44 -10.65
CA GLN A 427 7.45 -18.44 -10.33
C GLN A 427 6.88 -17.11 -9.85
N ILE A 428 7.69 -16.43 -9.03
CA ILE A 428 7.52 -15.02 -8.70
C ILE A 428 8.83 -14.35 -9.09
N SER A 429 8.78 -13.32 -9.94
CA SER A 429 9.97 -12.64 -10.44
C SER A 429 9.71 -11.16 -10.64
N VAL A 430 10.76 -10.36 -10.56
CA VAL A 430 10.76 -8.96 -10.99
C VAL A 430 11.61 -8.85 -12.25
N LEU A 431 11.02 -8.32 -13.31
CA LEU A 431 11.69 -8.06 -14.57
C LEU A 431 12.15 -6.60 -14.60
N THR A 432 13.44 -6.40 -14.87
CA THR A 432 13.97 -5.08 -15.21
C THR A 432 13.34 -4.58 -16.52
N PRO A 433 13.44 -3.27 -16.85
CA PRO A 433 13.05 -2.77 -18.17
C PRO A 433 13.71 -3.56 -19.31
N SER A 434 12.99 -4.51 -19.88
CA SER A 434 13.43 -5.43 -20.94
C SER A 434 12.35 -5.51 -22.01
N THR A 435 12.65 -6.06 -23.18
CA THR A 435 11.63 -6.26 -24.22
C THR A 435 10.78 -7.52 -24.00
N THR A 436 11.29 -8.49 -23.25
CA THR A 436 10.65 -9.80 -23.06
C THR A 436 10.90 -10.36 -21.65
N GLY A 437 9.91 -11.11 -21.15
CA GLY A 437 9.98 -11.88 -19.90
C GLY A 437 9.23 -13.20 -20.01
N GLU A 438 9.71 -14.25 -19.33
CA GLU A 438 9.08 -15.57 -19.34
C GLU A 438 7.96 -15.63 -18.29
N ILE A 439 6.72 -15.95 -18.71
CA ILE A 439 5.63 -16.30 -17.79
C ILE A 439 5.72 -17.79 -17.43
N GLY A 440 6.11 -18.61 -18.39
CA GLY A 440 6.20 -20.05 -18.25
C GLY A 440 4.86 -20.71 -18.51
N TYR A 441 4.68 -21.91 -17.96
CA TYR A 441 3.46 -22.69 -18.16
C TYR A 441 2.32 -22.18 -17.29
N ALA A 442 1.16 -21.92 -17.89
CA ALA A 442 -0.07 -21.66 -17.18
C ALA A 442 -1.22 -22.47 -17.80
N SER A 443 -2.05 -23.06 -16.94
CA SER A 443 -3.27 -23.77 -17.32
C SER A 443 -4.44 -22.83 -17.55
N GLY A 444 -5.55 -23.35 -18.08
CA GLY A 444 -6.76 -22.57 -18.34
C GLY A 444 -7.52 -22.05 -17.10
N LEU A 445 -7.03 -22.36 -15.90
CA LEU A 445 -7.61 -21.92 -14.62
C LEU A 445 -6.62 -21.15 -13.75
N ASP A 446 -5.37 -21.01 -14.20
CA ASP A 446 -4.35 -20.33 -13.43
C ASP A 446 -4.49 -18.82 -13.58
N SER A 447 -4.31 -18.10 -12.47
CA SER A 447 -4.17 -16.65 -12.45
C SER A 447 -2.69 -16.31 -12.58
N VAL A 448 -2.35 -15.51 -13.59
CA VAL A 448 -1.04 -14.88 -13.75
C VAL A 448 -1.22 -13.40 -13.47
N VAL A 449 -0.49 -12.88 -12.49
CA VAL A 449 -0.54 -11.46 -12.15
C VAL A 449 0.68 -10.75 -12.72
N ILE A 450 0.40 -9.69 -13.48
CA ILE A 450 1.40 -8.78 -14.05
C ILE A 450 1.25 -7.47 -13.31
N ILE A 451 2.34 -6.95 -12.76
CA ILE A 451 2.36 -5.71 -11.98
C ILE A 451 3.24 -4.71 -12.72
N ALA A 452 2.66 -3.61 -13.21
CA ALA A 452 3.45 -2.48 -13.68
C ALA A 452 3.97 -1.73 -12.45
N ILE A 453 5.30 -1.59 -12.34
CA ILE A 453 5.96 -1.00 -11.18
C ILE A 453 6.78 0.19 -11.66
N ASN A 454 6.33 1.39 -11.32
CA ASN A 454 7.06 2.62 -11.61
C ASN A 454 7.81 3.08 -10.38
N CYS A 455 9.13 2.83 -10.32
CA CYS A 455 9.99 3.35 -9.25
C CYS A 455 10.67 4.68 -9.63
N ASN A 456 10.30 5.32 -10.74
CA ASN A 456 10.86 6.61 -11.10
C ASN A 456 10.43 7.67 -10.08
N VAL A 457 11.35 8.60 -9.83
CA VAL A 457 11.14 9.75 -8.94
C VAL A 457 11.66 10.98 -9.66
N PRO A 458 10.78 11.90 -10.12
CA PRO A 458 11.19 13.17 -10.72
C PRO A 458 12.01 14.02 -9.73
N ASN A 459 12.87 14.91 -10.22
CA ASN A 459 13.67 15.79 -9.35
C ASN A 459 12.80 16.73 -8.51
N ASP A 460 11.66 17.14 -9.06
CA ASP A 460 10.65 18.03 -8.52
C ASP A 460 9.38 17.25 -8.12
N TYR A 461 9.55 16.01 -7.62
CA TYR A 461 8.46 15.09 -7.25
C TYR A 461 7.40 15.72 -6.35
N TRP A 462 7.78 16.70 -5.51
CA TRP A 462 6.89 17.40 -4.60
C TRP A 462 5.86 18.29 -5.32
N THR A 463 6.19 18.78 -6.53
CA THR A 463 5.24 19.54 -7.38
C THR A 463 4.27 18.63 -8.13
N TYR A 464 4.64 17.35 -8.32
CA TYR A 464 3.87 16.36 -9.10
C TYR A 464 2.90 15.53 -8.27
N GLN A 465 2.53 15.98 -7.07
CA GLN A 465 1.44 15.36 -6.31
C GLN A 465 0.16 15.21 -7.16
N SER A 466 -0.01 15.98 -8.25
CA SER A 466 -1.18 15.97 -9.13
C SER A 466 -1.17 14.94 -10.29
N GLN A 467 -0.61 13.73 -10.14
CA GLN A 467 -0.57 12.65 -11.17
C GLN A 467 -0.14 13.07 -12.60
N ALA A 468 0.37 14.29 -12.81
CA ALA A 468 0.33 14.93 -14.11
C ALA A 468 1.27 14.27 -15.13
N GLN A 469 2.36 13.67 -14.63
CA GLN A 469 3.28 12.90 -15.45
C GLN A 469 2.85 11.43 -15.50
N LYS A 470 2.39 11.00 -16.67
CA LYS A 470 2.04 9.62 -16.96
C LYS A 470 3.15 8.92 -17.75
N TYR A 471 3.51 7.72 -17.33
CA TYR A 471 4.49 6.85 -17.98
C TYR A 471 3.74 5.74 -18.70
N PHE A 472 3.78 5.76 -20.03
CA PHE A 472 3.05 4.81 -20.88
C PHE A 472 3.80 3.50 -21.05
N PHE A 473 3.04 2.42 -21.16
CA PHE A 473 3.56 1.09 -21.46
C PHE A 473 2.62 0.27 -22.33
N SER A 474 3.19 -0.79 -22.92
CA SER A 474 2.46 -1.84 -23.60
C SER A 474 2.89 -3.20 -23.07
N TYR A 475 1.92 -4.08 -22.82
CA TYR A 475 2.12 -5.49 -22.53
C TYR A 475 1.41 -6.34 -23.58
N CYS A 476 2.08 -7.35 -24.10
CA CYS A 476 1.49 -8.33 -25.00
C CYS A 476 1.87 -9.73 -24.50
N VAL A 477 0.88 -10.47 -24.05
CA VAL A 477 1.08 -11.88 -23.66
C VAL A 477 0.96 -12.72 -24.91
N VAL A 478 2.03 -13.40 -25.30
CA VAL A 478 2.06 -14.26 -26.48
C VAL A 478 2.09 -15.71 -26.06
N THR A 479 1.35 -16.56 -26.79
CA THR A 479 1.58 -18.01 -26.66
C THR A 479 2.87 -18.32 -27.39
N GLN A 480 3.83 -18.89 -26.68
CA GLN A 480 4.98 -19.43 -27.39
C GLN A 480 4.53 -20.66 -28.18
N GLN A 481 4.49 -20.50 -29.50
CA GLN A 481 4.31 -21.61 -30.42
C GLN A 481 5.64 -22.32 -30.57
N PHE A 482 5.70 -23.52 -30.02
CA PHE A 482 6.81 -24.42 -30.24
C PHE A 482 6.33 -25.50 -31.18
N SER A 483 6.89 -25.55 -32.38
CA SER A 483 6.64 -26.65 -33.32
C SER A 483 6.96 -27.98 -32.62
N GLY A 484 5.92 -28.79 -32.46
CA GLY A 484 5.82 -29.80 -31.43
C GLY A 484 6.91 -30.87 -31.45
N CYS A 485 6.89 -31.70 -30.41
CA CYS A 485 7.59 -32.96 -30.45
C CYS A 485 7.00 -33.78 -31.63
N ASP A 486 7.69 -33.78 -32.77
CA ASP A 486 7.28 -34.39 -34.05
C ASP A 486 6.44 -35.66 -33.89
N LYS A 487 6.88 -36.56 -33.01
CA LYS A 487 6.16 -37.76 -32.60
C LYS A 487 6.51 -38.14 -31.18
N VAL A 488 5.49 -38.60 -30.44
CA VAL A 488 5.65 -39.32 -29.18
C VAL A 488 5.03 -40.70 -29.34
N TRP A 489 5.78 -41.75 -29.02
CA TRP A 489 5.29 -43.13 -29.14
C TRP A 489 5.88 -44.02 -28.03
N PRO A 490 5.21 -45.13 -27.67
CA PRO A 490 3.94 -45.61 -28.19
C PRO A 490 2.75 -44.72 -27.80
N ASN A 491 1.80 -44.53 -28.72
CA ASN A 491 0.58 -43.74 -28.51
C ASN A 491 -0.62 -44.49 -29.12
N PRO A 492 -1.44 -45.21 -28.33
CA PRO A 492 -1.48 -45.16 -26.87
C PRO A 492 -0.31 -45.86 -26.17
N PHE A 493 0.12 -45.31 -25.04
CA PHE A 493 1.01 -45.96 -24.07
C PHE A 493 0.18 -46.89 -23.18
N ILE A 494 0.54 -48.17 -23.12
CA ILE A 494 -0.20 -49.19 -22.36
C ILE A 494 0.60 -49.55 -21.12
N VAL A 495 0.09 -49.17 -19.95
CA VAL A 495 0.71 -49.41 -18.65
C VAL A 495 0.88 -50.92 -18.43
N GLY A 496 2.09 -51.35 -18.04
CA GLY A 496 2.45 -52.76 -17.86
C GLY A 496 2.88 -53.50 -19.13
N LYS A 497 2.63 -52.94 -20.33
CA LYS A 497 3.15 -53.47 -21.60
C LYS A 497 4.37 -52.70 -22.09
N HIS A 498 4.31 -51.37 -22.02
CA HIS A 498 5.39 -50.50 -22.44
C HIS A 498 6.21 -50.04 -21.23
N GLN A 499 7.52 -49.86 -21.43
CA GLN A 499 8.49 -49.48 -20.39
C GLN A 499 9.28 -48.22 -20.76
N GLU A 500 9.06 -47.69 -21.96
CA GLU A 500 9.72 -46.48 -22.45
C GLU A 500 8.78 -45.65 -23.32
N ILE A 501 8.94 -44.33 -23.26
CA ILE A 501 8.43 -43.37 -24.24
C ILE A 501 9.60 -42.94 -25.12
N VAL A 502 9.35 -42.83 -26.42
CA VAL A 502 10.27 -42.24 -27.38
C VAL A 502 9.67 -40.93 -27.89
N ALA A 503 10.48 -39.89 -27.88
CA ALA A 503 10.10 -38.55 -28.32
C ALA A 503 11.04 -38.12 -29.46
N LYS A 504 10.49 -37.81 -30.63
CA LYS A 504 11.20 -37.14 -31.72
C LYS A 504 10.89 -35.66 -31.64
N PHE A 505 11.89 -34.80 -31.62
CA PHE A 505 11.71 -33.36 -31.45
C PHE A 505 12.77 -32.60 -32.23
N ASN A 506 12.53 -31.31 -32.46
CA ASN A 506 13.47 -30.43 -33.14
C ASN A 506 13.63 -29.14 -32.32
N LEU A 507 14.80 -28.95 -31.71
CA LEU A 507 15.11 -27.75 -30.94
C LEU A 507 15.57 -26.63 -31.90
N PRO A 508 15.03 -25.40 -31.78
CA PRO A 508 15.45 -24.28 -32.62
C PRO A 508 16.88 -23.81 -32.29
N GLU A 509 17.26 -23.89 -31.02
CA GLU A 509 18.59 -23.51 -30.51
C GLU A 509 19.01 -24.45 -29.37
N GLU A 510 20.27 -24.35 -28.94
CA GLU A 510 20.76 -25.11 -27.79
C GLU A 510 20.10 -24.59 -26.51
N SER A 511 19.55 -25.48 -25.69
CA SER A 511 18.75 -25.09 -24.52
C SER A 511 18.83 -26.13 -23.42
N VAL A 512 18.73 -25.68 -22.17
CA VAL A 512 18.58 -26.57 -21.01
C VAL A 512 17.11 -27.00 -20.93
N VAL A 513 16.85 -28.28 -21.21
CA VAL A 513 15.49 -28.82 -21.30
C VAL A 513 15.36 -30.14 -20.54
N ASP A 514 14.12 -30.51 -20.25
CA ASP A 514 13.70 -31.78 -19.69
C ASP A 514 12.60 -32.40 -20.56
N PHE A 515 12.32 -33.69 -20.40
CA PHE A 515 11.09 -34.29 -20.92
C PHE A 515 10.06 -34.42 -19.81
N CYS A 516 8.87 -33.91 -20.06
CA CYS A 516 7.85 -33.63 -19.07
C CYS A 516 6.52 -34.24 -19.55
N ILE A 517 5.78 -34.90 -18.66
CA ILE A 517 4.42 -35.37 -18.93
C ILE A 517 3.46 -34.54 -18.07
N PHE A 518 2.37 -34.08 -18.67
CA PHE A 518 1.34 -33.27 -18.03
C PHE A 518 -0.04 -33.90 -18.23
N THR A 519 -0.96 -33.64 -17.30
CA THR A 519 -2.39 -33.91 -17.50
C THR A 519 -2.97 -33.02 -18.60
N GLU A 520 -4.19 -33.29 -19.06
CA GLU A 520 -4.92 -32.39 -19.97
C GLU A 520 -5.16 -30.99 -19.38
N SER A 521 -5.25 -30.89 -18.05
CA SER A 521 -5.34 -29.63 -17.31
C SER A 521 -3.99 -28.95 -17.11
N GLY A 522 -2.89 -29.55 -17.57
CA GLY A 522 -1.58 -28.96 -17.50
C GLY A 522 -0.79 -29.18 -16.21
N ARG A 523 -1.31 -29.99 -15.28
CA ARG A 523 -0.54 -30.39 -14.11
C ARG A 523 0.60 -31.29 -14.54
N LYS A 524 1.85 -30.92 -14.21
CA LYS A 524 3.02 -31.77 -14.43
C LYS A 524 2.92 -33.03 -13.57
N VAL A 525 3.13 -34.19 -14.18
CA VAL A 525 3.00 -35.51 -13.52
C VAL A 525 4.29 -36.31 -13.53
N LYS A 526 5.19 -36.09 -14.49
CA LYS A 526 6.48 -36.79 -14.60
C LYS A 526 7.52 -35.88 -15.20
N THR A 527 8.76 -35.97 -14.71
CA THR A 527 9.91 -35.21 -15.23
C THR A 527 11.10 -36.13 -15.47
N PHE A 528 11.75 -35.94 -16.61
CA PHE A 528 12.96 -36.64 -17.02
C PHE A 528 14.03 -35.61 -17.37
N PRO A 529 15.02 -35.38 -16.49
CA PRO A 529 16.06 -34.40 -16.74
C PRO A 529 16.84 -34.73 -18.01
N MET A 530 17.01 -33.75 -18.91
CA MET A 530 17.91 -33.90 -20.08
C MET A 530 19.12 -32.98 -20.00
N GLY A 531 18.97 -31.80 -19.39
CA GLY A 531 20.04 -30.81 -19.28
C GLY A 531 20.27 -30.05 -20.59
N LEU A 532 21.49 -29.55 -20.77
CA LEU A 532 21.89 -28.80 -21.97
C LEU A 532 21.80 -29.70 -23.21
N THR A 533 20.87 -29.39 -24.11
CA THR A 533 20.57 -30.17 -25.32
C THR A 533 20.79 -29.32 -26.56
N ALA A 534 21.57 -29.84 -27.50
CA ALA A 534 21.95 -29.15 -28.73
C ALA A 534 20.75 -28.84 -29.65
N ALA A 535 20.89 -27.78 -30.46
CA ALA A 535 19.93 -27.42 -31.50
C ALA A 535 19.79 -28.52 -32.56
N GLY A 536 18.61 -28.60 -33.19
CA GLY A 536 18.29 -29.50 -34.29
C GLY A 536 17.42 -30.69 -33.91
N SER A 537 17.28 -31.63 -34.86
CA SER A 537 16.39 -32.78 -34.75
C SER A 537 17.03 -33.92 -33.96
N ALA A 538 16.32 -34.41 -32.93
CA ALA A 538 16.77 -35.49 -32.07
C ALA A 538 15.65 -36.50 -31.78
N VAL A 539 16.06 -37.70 -31.37
CA VAL A 539 15.17 -38.75 -30.86
C VAL A 539 15.71 -39.21 -29.52
N ALA A 540 14.91 -39.03 -28.46
CA ALA A 540 15.27 -39.44 -27.10
C ALA A 540 14.32 -40.50 -26.57
N LYS A 541 14.83 -41.34 -25.66
CA LYS A 541 14.08 -42.40 -24.99
C LYS A 541 14.03 -42.13 -23.50
N PHE A 542 12.85 -42.26 -22.93
CA PHE A 542 12.56 -41.97 -21.53
C PHE A 542 11.96 -43.22 -20.87
N PRO A 543 12.67 -43.87 -19.93
CA PRO A 543 12.15 -45.02 -19.21
C PRO A 543 10.93 -44.59 -18.38
N TRP A 544 9.76 -45.11 -18.70
CA TRP A 544 8.52 -44.77 -18.00
C TRP A 544 7.61 -45.97 -17.92
N ASP A 545 7.09 -46.24 -16.73
CA ASP A 545 6.21 -47.36 -16.42
C ASP A 545 4.75 -46.91 -16.18
N GLY A 546 4.44 -45.64 -16.45
CA GLY A 546 3.11 -45.06 -16.20
C GLY A 546 2.90 -44.62 -14.75
N THR A 547 3.96 -44.13 -14.09
CA THR A 547 3.92 -43.55 -12.74
C THR A 547 4.07 -42.03 -12.74
N LEU A 548 3.65 -41.39 -11.65
CA LEU A 548 3.90 -39.99 -11.32
C LEU A 548 5.33 -39.83 -10.76
N ASP A 549 5.79 -38.60 -10.57
CA ASP A 549 7.00 -38.32 -9.78
C ASP A 549 6.86 -38.72 -8.30
N SER A 550 5.63 -38.80 -7.76
CA SER A 550 5.37 -39.36 -6.43
C SER A 550 5.53 -40.89 -6.34
N GLY A 551 5.63 -41.58 -7.48
CA GLY A 551 5.65 -43.04 -7.58
C GLY A 551 4.26 -43.69 -7.74
N ASP A 552 3.17 -42.94 -7.58
CA ASP A 552 1.82 -43.47 -7.80
C ASP A 552 1.55 -43.75 -9.28
N ARG A 553 0.66 -44.69 -9.59
CA ARG A 553 0.27 -44.96 -10.99
C ARG A 553 -0.68 -43.91 -11.53
N ILE A 554 -0.49 -43.53 -12.79
CA ILE A 554 -1.41 -42.61 -13.48
C ILE A 554 -2.72 -43.31 -13.87
N ASN A 555 -3.75 -42.53 -14.18
CA ASN A 555 -5.04 -43.02 -14.68
C ASN A 555 -5.05 -43.13 -16.22
N SER A 556 -5.96 -43.95 -16.77
CA SER A 556 -6.22 -43.91 -18.21
C SER A 556 -6.72 -42.51 -18.61
N GLY A 557 -6.23 -41.97 -19.73
CA GLY A 557 -6.62 -40.61 -20.16
C GLY A 557 -5.72 -40.04 -21.25
N VAL A 558 -5.97 -38.78 -21.59
CA VAL A 558 -5.13 -38.00 -22.49
C VAL A 558 -4.16 -37.16 -21.68
N TYR A 559 -2.89 -37.26 -22.03
CA TYR A 559 -1.78 -36.52 -21.43
C TYR A 559 -1.08 -35.68 -22.51
N ILE A 560 -0.27 -34.73 -22.07
CA ILE A 560 0.60 -33.93 -22.91
C ILE A 560 2.03 -34.36 -22.59
N ALA A 561 2.75 -34.89 -23.56
CA ALA A 561 4.17 -35.16 -23.47
C ALA A 561 4.93 -34.02 -24.13
N ALA A 562 5.92 -33.43 -23.46
CA ALA A 562 6.64 -32.29 -23.98
C ALA A 562 8.12 -32.26 -23.61
N ILE A 563 8.95 -31.72 -24.50
CA ILE A 563 10.28 -31.24 -24.17
C ILE A 563 10.11 -29.82 -23.61
N CYS A 564 10.46 -29.61 -22.34
CA CYS A 564 10.16 -28.40 -21.58
C CYS A 564 11.39 -27.83 -20.85
N GLY A 565 11.67 -26.53 -20.96
CA GLY A 565 12.76 -25.85 -20.22
C GLY A 565 13.37 -24.66 -20.96
N ASN A 566 13.86 -23.65 -20.23
CA ASN A 566 14.51 -22.45 -20.76
C ASN A 566 13.77 -21.78 -21.94
N GLY A 567 12.47 -21.53 -21.77
CA GLY A 567 11.64 -20.98 -22.84
C GLY A 567 11.46 -21.90 -24.05
N VAL A 568 11.53 -23.22 -23.89
CA VAL A 568 11.16 -24.25 -24.89
C VAL A 568 9.99 -25.09 -24.39
N PHE A 569 8.97 -25.34 -25.23
CA PHE A 569 7.90 -26.30 -24.94
C PHE A 569 7.37 -27.08 -26.16
N LEU A 570 8.14 -28.05 -26.65
CA LEU A 570 7.74 -28.87 -27.80
C LEU A 570 6.81 -30.01 -27.35
N SER A 571 5.51 -29.93 -27.62
CA SER A 571 4.53 -30.90 -27.09
C SER A 571 3.87 -31.80 -28.14
N ASN A 572 3.35 -32.94 -27.69
CA ASN A 572 2.46 -33.83 -28.44
C ASN A 572 1.47 -34.53 -27.49
N LYS A 573 0.31 -34.94 -28.01
CA LYS A 573 -0.67 -35.69 -27.22
C LYS A 573 -0.18 -37.11 -26.98
N LEU A 574 -0.41 -37.62 -25.78
CA LEU A 574 -0.12 -38.99 -25.38
C LEU A 574 -1.36 -39.62 -24.75
N ALA A 575 -1.99 -40.57 -25.43
CA ALA A 575 -3.05 -41.37 -24.83
C ALA A 575 -2.42 -42.45 -23.94
N VAL A 576 -2.91 -42.60 -22.71
CA VAL A 576 -2.45 -43.62 -21.77
C VAL A 576 -3.61 -44.55 -21.44
N ILE A 577 -3.37 -45.85 -21.55
CA ILE A 577 -4.33 -46.91 -21.24
C ILE A 577 -3.76 -47.76 -20.13
N ARG A 578 -4.41 -47.73 -18.98
CA ARG A 578 -4.22 -48.67 -17.88
C ARG A 578 -5.28 -49.78 -18.01
N LYS A 579 -4.81 -51.02 -18.12
CA LYS A 579 -5.65 -52.22 -18.08
C LYS A 579 -5.94 -52.65 -16.65
#